data_AF-A0A3D4JFV0-F1
#
_entry.id   AF-A0A3D4JFV0-F1
#
_cell.length_a   1.000
_cell.length_b   1.000
_cell.length_c   1.000
_cell.angle_alpha   90.00
_cell.angle_beta   90.00
_cell.angle_gamma   90.00
#
_symmetry.space_group_name_H-M   'P 1'
#
loop_
_entity.id
_entity.type
_entity.pdbx_description
1 polymer ?
#
loop_
_entity_poly.entity_id
_entity_poly.type
_entity_poly.pdbx_seq_one_letter_code
_entity_poly.pdbx_strand_id
1 'polypeptide(L)'
;MSQAKSHFFICSICSQIRDKESATEYVHQPENNTSFPEAVGKLKIARDIDTNFELRQCPECKTYYLYRSIYEFLVGFGGSYDEYILWRITDEMGKDYVEGRLSEPPAGMI
;
A
#
# COMPACT_ATOMS: atom_id res chain seq x y z
N MET A 1 -11.11 -35.15 -21.65
CA MET A 1 -11.82 -34.43 -20.57
C MET A 1 -10.77 -33.95 -19.57
N SER A 2 -10.31 -32.70 -19.68
CA SER A 2 -9.34 -32.14 -18.72
C SER A 2 -9.94 -30.89 -18.09
N GLN A 3 -10.56 -31.04 -16.93
CA GLN A 3 -10.91 -29.89 -16.09
C GLN A 3 -9.67 -29.57 -15.24
N ALA A 4 -8.98 -28.48 -15.59
CA ALA A 4 -8.06 -27.84 -14.68
C ALA A 4 -8.89 -27.27 -13.52
N LYS A 5 -8.84 -27.94 -12.37
CA LYS A 5 -9.40 -27.42 -11.13
C LYS A 5 -8.50 -26.27 -10.67
N SER A 6 -8.77 -25.06 -11.14
CA SER A 6 -8.25 -23.83 -10.56
C SER A 6 -8.88 -23.67 -9.19
N HIS A 7 -8.22 -24.24 -8.18
CA HIS A 7 -8.53 -23.98 -6.79
C HIS A 7 -8.23 -22.50 -6.57
N PHE A 8 -9.28 -21.69 -6.57
CA PHE A 8 -9.23 -20.26 -6.33
C PHE A 8 -8.91 -20.05 -4.84
N PHE A 9 -7.63 -20.23 -4.48
CA PHE A 9 -7.16 -19.92 -3.13
C PHE A 9 -7.29 -18.41 -2.95
N ILE A 10 -8.32 -18.00 -2.20
CA ILE A 10 -8.42 -16.64 -1.70
C ILE A 10 -7.19 -16.42 -0.82
N CYS A 11 -6.31 -15.51 -1.25
CA CYS A 11 -5.10 -15.17 -0.51
C CYS A 11 -5.47 -14.65 0.88
N SER A 12 -4.87 -15.22 1.93
CA SER A 12 -5.25 -14.94 3.31
C SER A 12 -4.93 -13.49 3.70
N ILE A 13 -3.86 -12.94 3.12
CA ILE A 13 -3.43 -11.56 3.33
C ILE A 13 -4.28 -10.60 2.47
N CYS A 14 -4.31 -10.82 1.16
CA CYS A 14 -4.94 -9.87 0.23
C CYS A 14 -6.46 -9.78 0.35
N SER A 15 -7.11 -10.79 0.92
CA SER A 15 -8.55 -10.77 1.21
C SER A 15 -8.93 -9.81 2.34
N GLN A 16 -7.95 -9.39 3.16
CA GLN A 16 -8.14 -8.46 4.27
C GLN A 16 -7.75 -7.02 3.92
N ILE A 17 -7.29 -6.79 2.69
CA ILE A 17 -6.80 -5.48 2.23
C ILE A 17 -7.67 -5.05 1.06
N ARG A 18 -8.31 -3.88 1.18
CA ARG A 18 -9.07 -3.27 0.08
C ARG A 18 -8.15 -2.85 -1.07
N ASP A 19 -8.75 -2.44 -2.18
CA ASP A 19 -7.97 -1.89 -3.30
C ASP A 19 -7.34 -0.53 -2.97
N LYS A 20 -7.92 0.20 -2.02
CA LYS A 20 -7.34 1.38 -1.40
C LYS A 20 -7.56 1.35 0.11
N GLU A 21 -6.50 1.52 0.87
CA GLU A 21 -6.53 1.71 2.33
C GLU A 21 -5.85 3.02 2.70
N SER A 22 -6.26 3.62 3.81
CA SER A 22 -5.61 4.80 4.39
C SER A 22 -5.48 4.66 5.90
N ALA A 23 -4.40 5.20 6.44
CA ALA A 23 -4.14 5.30 7.87
C ALA A 23 -3.56 6.69 8.17
N THR A 24 -3.76 7.17 9.39
CA THR A 24 -3.32 8.50 9.82
C THR A 24 -2.85 8.44 11.25
N GLU A 25 -1.69 9.03 11.52
CA GLU A 25 -1.12 9.14 12.86
C GLU A 25 -0.93 10.62 13.20
N TYR A 26 -1.72 11.13 14.15
CA TYR A 26 -1.62 12.49 14.65
C TYR A 26 -0.66 12.56 15.83
N VAL A 27 0.33 13.45 15.76
CA VAL A 27 1.33 13.64 16.82
C VAL A 27 0.70 14.16 18.11
N HIS A 28 -0.35 14.98 18.01
CA HIS A 28 -0.94 15.69 19.15
C HIS A 28 -2.34 15.21 19.52
N GLN A 29 -2.95 14.31 18.73
CA GLN A 29 -4.33 13.84 18.90
C GLN A 29 -4.42 12.32 18.62
N PRO A 30 -3.73 11.47 19.41
CA PRO A 30 -3.65 10.03 19.14
C PRO A 30 -5.03 9.33 19.12
N GLU A 31 -6.04 9.91 19.77
CA GLU A 31 -7.42 9.44 19.73
C GLU A 31 -8.04 9.48 18.32
N ASN A 32 -7.50 10.31 17.42
CA ASN A 32 -7.96 10.43 16.04
C ASN A 32 -7.19 9.52 15.07
N ASN A 33 -6.26 8.70 15.58
CA ASN A 33 -5.45 7.83 14.74
C ASN A 33 -6.32 6.77 14.05
N THR A 34 -6.00 6.52 12.78
CA THR A 34 -6.54 5.38 12.04
C THR A 34 -5.38 4.46 11.68
N SER A 35 -5.64 3.15 11.66
CA SER A 35 -4.60 2.15 11.41
C SER A 35 -4.98 1.26 10.26
N PHE A 36 -3.97 0.79 9.53
CA PHE A 36 -4.17 -0.27 8.55
C PHE A 36 -4.64 -1.57 9.19
N PRO A 37 -5.32 -2.44 8.42
CA PRO A 37 -5.47 -3.84 8.79
C PRO A 37 -4.10 -4.48 9.06
N GLU A 38 -4.02 -5.39 10.03
CA GLU A 38 -2.80 -6.13 10.39
C GLU A 38 -2.15 -6.81 9.16
N ALA A 39 -2.97 -7.22 8.19
CA ALA A 39 -2.53 -7.83 6.94
C ALA A 39 -1.57 -6.94 6.12
N VAL A 40 -1.68 -5.61 6.21
CA VAL A 40 -0.76 -4.68 5.53
C VAL A 40 0.67 -4.83 6.05
N GLY A 41 0.83 -5.07 7.35
CA GLY A 41 2.14 -5.33 7.98
C GLY A 41 2.80 -6.65 7.55
N LYS A 42 2.06 -7.53 6.86
CA LYS A 42 2.57 -8.80 6.32
C LYS A 42 3.09 -8.67 4.88
N LEU A 43 2.85 -7.53 4.22
CA LEU A 43 3.40 -7.24 2.90
C LEU A 43 4.92 -7.01 3.01
N LYS A 44 5.67 -7.52 2.04
CA LYS A 44 7.13 -7.33 1.99
C LYS A 44 7.47 -6.15 1.09
N ILE A 45 8.46 -5.36 1.47
CA ILE A 45 9.02 -4.34 0.57
C ILE A 45 9.70 -5.08 -0.59
N ALA A 46 9.23 -4.83 -1.80
CA ALA A 46 9.81 -5.33 -3.03
C ALA A 46 10.84 -4.35 -3.60
N ARG A 47 10.59 -3.05 -3.43
CA ARG A 47 11.50 -1.98 -3.84
C ARG A 47 11.15 -0.65 -3.16
N ASP A 48 12.16 0.07 -2.71
CA ASP A 48 12.05 1.48 -2.35
C ASP A 48 12.10 2.33 -3.65
N ILE A 49 11.07 3.15 -3.87
CA ILE A 49 10.96 3.97 -5.09
C ILE A 49 11.60 5.34 -4.81
N ASP A 50 11.15 6.01 -3.75
CA ASP A 50 11.72 7.24 -3.22
C ASP A 50 11.50 7.33 -1.69
N THR A 51 11.68 8.51 -1.09
CA THR A 51 11.52 8.70 0.36
C THR A 51 10.08 8.53 0.86
N ASN A 52 9.09 8.71 0.00
CA ASN A 52 7.67 8.71 0.33
C ASN A 52 6.97 7.48 -0.24
N PHE A 53 7.52 6.82 -1.26
CA PHE A 53 6.91 5.71 -1.99
C PHE A 53 7.70 4.41 -1.87
N GLU A 54 6.99 3.33 -1.53
CA GLU A 54 7.49 1.97 -1.51
C GLU A 54 6.62 1.06 -2.37
N LEU A 55 7.23 0.20 -3.15
CA LEU A 55 6.55 -0.94 -3.74
C LEU A 55 6.55 -2.10 -2.73
N ARG A 56 5.36 -2.52 -2.33
CA ARG A 56 5.17 -3.68 -1.45
C ARG A 56 4.53 -4.84 -2.23
N GLN A 57 4.82 -6.07 -1.80
CA GLN A 57 4.32 -7.28 -2.45
C GLN A 57 3.79 -8.26 -1.39
N CYS A 58 2.64 -8.86 -1.70
CA CYS A 58 2.11 -9.95 -0.91
C CYS A 58 3.01 -11.20 -1.05
N PRO A 59 3.51 -11.78 0.05
CA PRO A 59 4.39 -12.94 -0.03
C PRO A 59 3.67 -14.20 -0.55
N GLU A 60 2.36 -14.32 -0.33
CA GLU A 60 1.54 -15.48 -0.71
C GLU A 60 1.22 -15.51 -2.21
N CYS A 61 0.58 -14.45 -2.73
CA CYS A 61 0.05 -14.43 -4.09
C CYS A 61 0.77 -13.47 -5.05
N LYS A 62 1.83 -12.79 -4.58
CA LYS A 62 2.68 -11.88 -5.37
C LYS A 62 2.00 -10.62 -5.89
N THR A 63 0.77 -10.34 -5.46
CA THR A 63 0.10 -9.06 -5.74
C THR A 63 0.93 -7.89 -5.24
N TYR A 64 1.04 -6.87 -6.07
CA TYR A 64 1.73 -5.63 -5.76
C TYR A 64 0.80 -4.57 -5.16
N TYR A 65 1.38 -3.78 -4.27
CA TYR A 65 0.77 -2.62 -3.67
C TYR A 65 1.74 -1.46 -3.73
N LEU A 66 1.25 -0.28 -4.10
CA LEU A 66 1.99 0.96 -3.97
C LEU A 66 1.65 1.57 -2.60
N TYR A 67 2.68 1.79 -1.79
CA TYR A 67 2.57 2.41 -0.48
C TYR A 67 3.11 3.84 -0.55
N ARG A 68 2.40 4.78 0.06
CA ARG A 68 2.82 6.17 0.21
C ARG A 68 2.77 6.57 1.67
N SER A 69 3.77 7.32 2.10
CA SER A 69 3.81 8.03 3.39
C SER A 69 4.04 9.51 3.15
N ILE A 70 3.37 10.35 3.94
CA ILE A 70 3.46 11.81 3.83
C ILE A 70 3.36 12.38 5.24
N TYR A 71 4.22 13.34 5.54
CA TYR A 71 4.09 14.15 6.74
C TYR A 71 3.40 15.47 6.38
N GLU A 72 2.35 15.82 7.11
CA GLU A 72 1.67 17.09 6.99
C GLU A 72 1.79 17.92 8.28
N PHE A 73 2.08 19.21 8.10
CA PHE A 73 2.14 20.18 9.19
C PHE A 73 0.94 21.13 9.10
N LEU A 74 0.16 21.20 10.17
CA LEU A 74 -1.02 22.07 10.26
C LEU A 74 -0.65 23.38 10.97
N VAL A 75 -0.67 24.49 10.24
CA VAL A 75 -0.33 25.82 10.76
C VAL A 75 -1.40 26.33 11.73
N GLY A 76 -0.99 26.93 12.84
CA GLY A 76 -1.86 27.54 13.85
C GLY A 76 -1.93 26.70 15.13
N PHE A 77 -3.02 25.94 15.31
CA PHE A 77 -3.28 25.12 16.51
C PHE A 77 -3.36 23.61 16.19
N GLY A 78 -2.93 23.18 15.01
CA GLY A 78 -3.31 21.89 14.42
C GLY A 78 -2.27 20.77 14.50
N GLY A 79 -1.09 20.98 15.07
CA GLY A 79 -0.07 19.93 15.18
C GLY A 79 0.41 19.41 13.81
N SER A 80 0.74 18.14 13.76
CA SER A 80 1.15 17.44 12.54
C SER A 80 0.63 16.02 12.55
N TYR A 81 0.57 15.42 11.37
CA TYR A 81 0.21 14.03 11.20
C TYR A 81 1.00 13.38 10.07
N ASP A 82 1.17 12.08 10.19
CA ASP A 82 1.60 11.23 9.10
C ASP A 82 0.37 10.59 8.46
N GLU A 83 0.24 10.74 7.15
CA GLU A 83 -0.74 10.03 6.33
C GLU A 83 -0.06 8.90 5.57
N TYR A 84 -0.71 7.75 5.59
CA TYR A 84 -0.28 6.57 4.87
C TYR A 84 -1.39 6.10 3.95
N ILE A 85 -1.05 5.80 2.70
CA ILE A 85 -2.00 5.30 1.71
C ILE A 85 -1.42 4.06 1.03
N LEU A 86 -2.27 3.06 0.83
CA LEU A 86 -1.91 1.82 0.14
C LEU A 86 -2.88 1.58 -1.00
N TRP A 87 -2.37 1.42 -2.22
CA TRP A 87 -3.16 1.06 -3.40
C TRP A 87 -2.75 -0.32 -3.92
N ARG A 88 -3.73 -1.19 -4.18
CA ARG A 88 -3.51 -2.38 -4.99
C ARG A 88 -3.28 -1.93 -6.43
N ILE A 89 -2.18 -2.38 -7.03
CA ILE A 89 -1.85 -2.07 -8.42
C ILE A 89 -1.85 -3.34 -9.26
N THR A 90 -1.87 -3.18 -10.59
CA THR A 90 -1.80 -4.32 -11.50
C THR A 90 -0.41 -4.94 -11.48
N ASP A 91 -0.33 -6.21 -11.87
CA ASP A 91 0.95 -6.92 -11.95
C ASP A 91 1.90 -6.29 -12.97
N GLU A 92 1.37 -5.69 -14.03
CA GLU A 92 2.14 -4.98 -15.05
C GLU A 92 2.82 -3.74 -14.45
N MET A 93 2.05 -2.89 -13.78
CA MET A 93 2.58 -1.71 -13.09
C MET A 93 3.61 -2.10 -12.02
N GLY A 94 3.32 -3.12 -11.22
CA GLY A 94 4.24 -3.61 -10.21
C GLY A 94 5.58 -4.05 -10.79
N LYS A 95 5.57 -4.76 -11.93
CA LYS A 95 6.80 -5.13 -12.65
C LYS A 95 7.54 -3.91 -13.18
N ASP A 96 6.83 -2.92 -13.74
CA ASP A 96 7.46 -1.70 -14.23
C ASP A 96 8.15 -0.92 -13.11
N TYR A 97 7.58 -0.88 -11.90
CA TYR A 97 8.27 -0.34 -10.72
C TYR A 97 9.48 -1.19 -10.32
N VAL A 98 9.36 -2.52 -10.27
CA VAL A 98 10.51 -3.41 -9.96
C VAL A 98 11.66 -3.17 -10.93
N GLU A 99 11.38 -3.04 -12.22
CA GLU A 99 12.36 -2.82 -13.28
C GLU A 99 12.82 -1.37 -13.41
N GLY A 100 12.18 -0.43 -12.69
CA GLY A 100 12.53 0.99 -12.66
C GLY A 100 12.09 1.77 -13.90
N ARG A 101 11.12 1.23 -14.64
CA ARG A 101 10.46 1.95 -15.74
C ARG A 101 9.46 2.98 -15.22
N LEU A 102 8.94 2.76 -14.02
CA LEU A 102 8.14 3.74 -13.27
C LEU A 102 8.88 4.13 -12.00
N SER A 103 8.86 5.43 -11.70
CA SER A 103 9.39 6.03 -10.48
C SER A 103 8.41 7.00 -9.82
N GLU A 104 7.28 7.28 -10.46
CA GLU A 104 6.24 8.18 -9.96
C GLU A 104 4.92 7.42 -9.86
N PRO A 105 4.03 7.76 -8.92
CA PRO A 105 2.68 7.21 -8.88
C PRO A 105 1.92 7.56 -10.19
N PRO A 106 1.05 6.67 -10.69
CA PRO A 106 0.23 6.96 -11.86
C PRO A 106 -0.75 8.11 -11.58
N ALA A 107 -1.13 8.83 -12.65
CA ALA A 107 -2.13 9.89 -12.57
C ALA A 107 -3.45 9.37 -11.97
N GLY A 108 -3.97 10.06 -10.95
CA GLY A 108 -5.21 9.70 -10.24
C GLY A 108 -5.03 8.86 -8.97
N MET A 109 -3.78 8.54 -8.58
CA MET A 109 -3.46 7.95 -7.27
C MET A 109 -2.87 8.96 -6.28
N ILE A 110 -2.95 10.27 -6.57
CA ILE A 110 -2.54 11.36 -5.68
C ILE A 110 -3.75 12.19 -5.32
#